data_AF-A0A0F4IPU0-F1
#
_entry.id   AF-A0A0F4IPU0-F1
#
_cell.length_a   1.000
_cell.length_b   1.000
_cell.length_c   1.000
_cell.angle_alpha   90.00
_cell.angle_beta   90.00
_cell.angle_gamma   90.00
#
_symmetry.space_group_name_H-M   'P 1'
#
loop_
_entity.id
_entity.type
_entity.pdbx_description
1 polymer ?
#
loop_
_entity_poly.entity_id
_entity_poly.type
_entity_poly.pdbx_seq_one_letter_code
_entity_poly.pdbx_strand_id
1 'polypeptide(L)'
;MLLVLPPGGPLRFGAVPAPHVALAEAGGPEFASFALTGLDAETALTALELYRRQGAWKVRAVGQGYADGLAGLLADGGLAAPEAAALAEEALRTAVR
;
A
#
# COMPACT_ATOMS: atom_id res chain seq x y z
N MET A 1 -3.42 3.11 4.05
CA MET A 1 -3.32 3.35 2.60
C MET A 1 -2.34 2.37 2.03
N LEU A 2 -2.80 1.61 1.03
CA LEU A 2 -2.06 0.51 0.43
C LEU A 2 -1.71 0.88 -1.01
N LEU A 3 -0.53 0.46 -1.47
CA LEU A 3 -0.11 0.59 -2.87
C LEU A 3 0.18 -0.80 -3.39
N VAL A 4 -0.33 -1.12 -4.58
CA VAL A 4 -0.14 -2.44 -5.21
C VAL A 4 0.17 -2.20 -6.69
N LEU A 5 1.19 -2.89 -7.20
CA LEU A 5 1.50 -2.82 -8.63
C LEU A 5 0.42 -3.57 -9.44
N PRO A 6 -0.10 -2.97 -10.53
CA PRO A 6 -1.12 -3.62 -11.34
C PRO A 6 -0.51 -4.77 -12.15
N PRO A 7 -1.29 -5.82 -12.46
CA PRO A 7 -0.85 -6.85 -13.40
C PRO A 7 -0.51 -6.24 -14.78
N GLY A 8 0.54 -6.76 -15.42
CA GLY A 8 1.03 -6.24 -16.71
C GLY A 8 1.85 -4.94 -16.59
N GLY A 9 1.96 -4.38 -15.39
CA GLY A 9 2.86 -3.27 -15.07
C GLY A 9 4.27 -3.72 -14.65
N PRO A 10 5.03 -2.82 -14.00
CA PRO A 10 6.35 -3.14 -13.43
C PRO A 10 6.28 -4.34 -12.48
N LEU A 11 7.34 -5.16 -12.47
CA LEU A 11 7.37 -6.40 -11.69
C LEU A 11 7.59 -6.20 -10.19
N ARG A 12 8.15 -5.06 -9.77
CA ARG A 12 8.49 -4.76 -8.37
C ARG A 12 8.69 -3.26 -8.14
N PHE A 13 8.53 -2.79 -6.91
CA PHE A 13 8.63 -1.38 -6.58
C PHE A 13 10.07 -0.84 -6.67
N GLY A 14 11.09 -1.68 -6.51
CA GLY A 14 12.49 -1.29 -6.78
C GLY A 14 12.79 -0.96 -8.25
N ALA A 15 11.88 -1.29 -9.17
CA ALA A 15 12.02 -1.01 -10.61
C ALA A 15 11.29 0.27 -11.05
N VAL A 16 10.71 1.03 -10.13
CA VAL A 16 9.97 2.27 -10.42
C VAL A 16 10.53 3.42 -9.57
N PRO A 17 10.30 4.70 -9.97
CA PRO A 17 10.58 5.82 -9.09
C PRO A 17 9.87 5.65 -7.73
N ALA A 18 10.54 6.09 -6.66
CA ALA A 18 10.02 6.00 -5.30
C ALA A 18 8.57 6.49 -5.21
N PRO A 19 7.62 5.63 -4.81
CA PRO A 19 6.24 6.04 -4.64
C PRO A 19 6.13 7.15 -3.59
N HIS A 20 5.26 8.11 -3.85
CA HIS A 20 5.02 9.25 -3.00
C HIS A 20 3.55 9.31 -2.59
N VAL A 21 3.30 9.59 -1.32
CA VAL A 21 1.96 9.78 -0.78
C VAL A 21 1.90 11.15 -0.11
N ALA A 22 0.85 11.91 -0.44
CA ALA A 22 0.52 13.15 0.22
C ALA A 22 -0.86 13.06 0.87
N LEU A 23 -1.02 13.77 1.98
CA LEU A 23 -2.29 14.03 2.63
C LEU A 23 -2.60 15.51 2.53
N ALA A 24 -3.75 15.82 1.95
CA ALA A 24 -4.22 17.19 1.74
C ALA A 24 -5.70 17.29 2.10
N GLU A 25 -6.14 18.50 2.40
CA GLU A 25 -7.57 18.83 2.43
C GLU A 25 -8.08 18.89 0.99
N ALA A 26 -9.38 18.64 0.81
CA ALA A 26 -9.98 18.73 -0.52
C ALA A 26 -9.86 20.16 -1.07
N GLY A 27 -9.01 20.34 -2.09
CA GLY A 27 -8.71 21.65 -2.68
C GLY A 27 -7.80 22.54 -1.84
N GLY A 28 -7.23 22.02 -0.75
CA GLY A 28 -6.32 22.73 0.15
C GLY A 28 -4.86 22.33 -0.02
N PRO A 29 -3.94 22.94 0.75
CA PRO A 29 -2.53 22.58 0.74
C PRO A 29 -2.28 21.19 1.35
N GLU A 30 -1.15 20.58 1.01
CA GLU A 30 -0.68 19.34 1.63
C GLU A 30 -0.29 19.57 3.11
N PHE A 31 -0.73 18.68 3.98
CA PHE A 31 -0.40 18.69 5.42
C PHE A 31 0.79 17.82 5.76
N ALA A 32 0.97 16.73 5.02
CA ALA A 32 2.04 15.77 5.22
C ALA A 32 2.30 15.00 3.93
N SER A 33 3.56 14.64 3.72
CA SER A 33 3.94 13.80 2.61
C SER A 33 5.03 12.80 3.00
N PHE A 34 5.08 11.69 2.27
CA PHE A 34 5.97 10.57 2.55
C PHE A 34 6.39 9.88 1.26
N ALA A 35 7.69 9.81 1.02
CA ALA A 35 8.29 9.04 -0.07
C ALA A 35 8.78 7.70 0.47
N LEU A 36 8.43 6.62 -0.22
CA LEU A 36 8.85 5.26 0.12
C LEU A 36 10.15 4.95 -0.62
N THR A 37 11.26 4.93 0.11
CA THR A 37 12.61 4.69 -0.43
C THR A 37 13.15 3.33 0.03
N GLY A 38 14.22 2.85 -0.63
CA GLY A 38 14.86 1.58 -0.26
C GLY A 38 14.04 0.33 -0.62
N LEU A 39 13.10 0.45 -1.56
CA LEU A 39 12.30 -0.66 -2.05
C LEU A 39 13.11 -1.51 -3.03
N ASP A 40 12.83 -2.82 -3.05
CA ASP A 40 13.40 -3.78 -4.00
C ASP A 40 12.31 -4.71 -4.54
N ALA A 41 12.17 -5.90 -3.95
CA ALA A 41 11.39 -7.00 -4.49
C ALA A 41 9.87 -6.88 -4.25
N GLU A 42 9.42 -5.86 -3.53
CA GLU A 42 8.05 -5.76 -3.07
C GLU A 42 7.09 -5.42 -4.21
N THR A 43 5.89 -5.99 -4.14
CA THR A 43 4.80 -5.75 -5.11
C THR A 43 3.54 -5.18 -4.46
N ALA A 44 3.49 -5.15 -3.13
CA ALA A 44 2.51 -4.42 -2.34
C ALA A 44 3.18 -3.69 -1.17
N LEU A 45 2.63 -2.53 -0.79
CA LEU A 45 3.15 -1.67 0.29
C LEU A 45 2.02 -1.18 1.19
N THR A 46 2.30 -1.08 2.49
CA THR A 46 1.55 -0.22 3.42
C THR A 46 2.30 1.10 3.56
N ALA A 47 1.75 2.17 2.97
CA ALA A 47 2.41 3.47 2.96
C ALA A 47 2.11 4.28 4.23
N LEU A 48 0.82 4.43 4.53
CA LEU A 48 0.33 5.24 5.65
C LEU A 48 -0.75 4.48 6.42
N GLU A 49 -0.82 4.69 7.72
CA GLU A 49 -1.96 4.33 8.56
C GLU A 49 -2.66 5.58 9.07
N LEU A 50 -3.99 5.57 9.01
CA LEU A 50 -4.84 6.59 9.61
C LEU A 50 -5.55 5.96 10.81
N TYR A 51 -5.37 6.54 11.99
CA TYR A 51 -5.94 6.00 13.23
C TYR A 51 -6.46 7.10 14.14
N ARG A 52 -7.26 6.72 15.14
CA ARG A 52 -7.80 7.64 16.15
C ARG A 52 -7.01 7.50 17.45
N ARG A 53 -6.63 8.64 18.03
CA ARG A 53 -6.02 8.70 19.37
C ARG A 53 -6.54 9.94 20.09
N GLN A 54 -7.10 9.75 21.28
CA GLN A 54 -7.61 10.84 22.14
C GLN A 54 -8.59 11.78 21.41
N GLY A 55 -9.51 11.24 20.60
CA GLY A 55 -10.49 12.07 19.88
C GLY A 55 -9.93 12.84 18.68
N ALA A 56 -8.67 12.63 18.30
CA ALA A 56 -8.06 13.21 17.10
C ALA A 56 -7.70 12.15 16.07
N TRP A 57 -7.77 12.51 14.78
CA TRP A 57 -7.21 11.72 13.69
C TRP A 57 -5.70 11.89 13.70
N LYS A 58 -4.98 10.79 13.48
CA LYS A 58 -3.52 10.74 13.44
C LYS A 58 -3.09 9.91 12.24
N VAL A 59 -1.96 10.32 11.68
CA VAL A 59 -1.33 9.65 10.55
C VAL A 59 -0.02 9.07 11.03
N ARG A 60 0.28 7.84 10.60
CA ARG A 60 1.57 7.21 10.77
C ARG A 60 2.14 6.85 9.40
N ALA A 61 3.35 7.31 9.12
CA ALA A 61 4.14 6.78 8.02
C ALA A 61 4.65 5.38 8.41
N VAL A 62 4.41 4.40 7.54
CA VAL A 62 4.75 2.99 7.78
C VAL A 62 5.88 2.56 6.86
N GLY A 63 5.65 2.56 5.55
CA GLY A 63 6.66 2.16 4.55
C GLY A 63 6.98 0.67 4.55
N GLN A 64 6.06 -0.17 5.01
CA GLN A 64 6.24 -1.62 5.01
C GLN A 64 5.95 -2.18 3.62
N GLY A 65 6.89 -2.95 3.08
CA GLY A 65 6.71 -3.62 1.81
C GLY A 65 6.57 -5.14 1.94
N TYR A 66 5.93 -5.74 0.95
CA TYR A 66 5.63 -7.16 0.88
C TYR A 66 6.11 -7.75 -0.44
N ALA A 67 7.16 -8.60 -0.36
CA ALA A 67 7.65 -9.38 -1.50
C ALA A 67 6.60 -10.39 -1.98
N ASP A 68 5.85 -10.99 -1.05
CA ASP A 68 4.71 -11.87 -1.35
C ASP A 68 3.46 -11.12 -1.86
N GLY A 69 3.60 -9.81 -2.08
CA GLY A 69 2.58 -8.96 -2.68
C GLY A 69 1.32 -8.81 -1.86
N LEU A 70 0.20 -8.60 -2.56
CA LEU A 70 -1.08 -8.29 -1.94
C LEU A 70 -1.57 -9.42 -1.03
N ALA A 71 -1.28 -10.68 -1.36
CA ALA A 71 -1.64 -11.82 -0.51
C ALA A 71 -0.92 -11.77 0.84
N GLY A 72 0.40 -11.49 0.85
CA GLY A 72 1.16 -11.32 2.09
C GLY A 72 0.66 -10.16 2.94
N LEU A 73 0.34 -9.03 2.29
CA LEU A 73 -0.24 -7.86 2.95
C LEU A 73 -1.58 -8.17 3.60
N LEU A 74 -2.46 -8.88 2.90
CA LEU A 74 -3.79 -9.26 3.40
C LEU A 74 -3.71 -10.25 4.57
N ALA A 75 -2.75 -11.18 4.52
CA ALA A 75 -2.48 -12.11 5.61
C ALA A 75 -1.97 -11.40 6.87
N ASP A 76 -1.07 -10.42 6.74
CA ASP A 76 -0.63 -9.57 7.86
C ASP A 76 -1.80 -8.74 8.44
N GLY A 77 -2.75 -8.36 7.58
CA GLY A 77 -4.03 -7.76 7.97
C GLY A 77 -5.00 -8.69 8.70
N GLY A 78 -4.65 -9.98 8.90
CA GLY A 78 -5.41 -10.94 9.68
C GLY A 78 -6.27 -11.92 8.88
N LEU A 79 -6.20 -11.92 7.54
CA LEU A 79 -6.89 -12.93 6.74
C LEU A 79 -6.15 -14.26 6.77
N ALA A 80 -6.89 -15.37 6.77
CA ALA A 80 -6.27 -16.69 6.61
C ALA A 80 -5.60 -16.78 5.23
N ALA A 81 -4.46 -17.46 5.13
CA ALA A 81 -3.66 -17.48 3.90
C ALA A 81 -4.45 -17.87 2.63
N PRO A 82 -5.36 -18.88 2.64
CA PRO A 82 -6.17 -19.19 1.46
C PRO A 82 -7.13 -18.05 1.07
N GLU A 83 -7.72 -17.37 2.06
CA GLU A 83 -8.66 -16.25 1.84
C GLU A 83 -7.93 -15.02 1.31
N ALA A 84 -6.75 -14.72 1.88
CA ALA A 84 -5.88 -13.64 1.44
C ALA A 84 -5.45 -13.83 -0.03
N ALA A 85 -5.07 -15.04 -0.40
CA ALA A 85 -4.69 -15.37 -1.78
C ALA A 85 -5.86 -15.19 -2.76
N ALA A 86 -7.04 -15.72 -2.42
CA ALA A 86 -8.23 -15.60 -3.28
C ALA A 86 -8.66 -14.14 -3.48
N LEU A 87 -8.66 -13.35 -2.40
CA LEU A 87 -9.01 -11.93 -2.46
C LEU A 87 -7.98 -11.11 -3.26
N ALA A 88 -6.68 -11.41 -3.08
CA ALA A 88 -5.62 -10.76 -3.84
C ALA A 88 -5.79 -11.00 -5.34
N GLU A 89 -6.07 -12.24 -5.75
CA GLU A 89 -6.28 -12.57 -7.16
C GLU A 89 -7.48 -11.83 -7.76
N GLU A 90 -8.61 -11.79 -7.05
CA GLU A 90 -9.80 -11.07 -7.49
C GLU A 90 -9.55 -9.56 -7.64
N ALA A 91 -8.90 -8.96 -6.64
CA ALA A 91 -8.57 -7.54 -6.64
C ALA A 91 -7.65 -7.18 -7.82
N LEU A 92 -6.61 -7.98 -8.04
CA LEU A 92 -5.67 -7.79 -9.15
C LEU A 92 -6.36 -7.98 -10.50
N ARG A 93 -7.27 -8.96 -10.64
CA ARG A 93 -8.03 -9.18 -11.86
C ARG A 93 -8.95 -8.00 -12.19
N THR A 94 -9.54 -7.41 -11.16
CA THR A 94 -10.40 -6.23 -11.31
C THR A 94 -9.61 -4.99 -11.70
N ALA A 95 -8.37 -4.84 -11.21
CA ALA A 95 -7.51 -3.71 -11.53
C ALA A 95 -7.07 -3.63 -13.01
N VAL A 96 -7.29 -4.69 -13.80
CA VAL A 96 -6.98 -4.76 -15.23
C VAL A 96 -8.18 -4.40 -16.12
N ARG A 97 -9.39 -4.27 -15.54
CA ARG A 97 -10.61 -3.87 -16.25
C ARG A 97 -10.83 -2.36 -16.19
#